data_AF-A0A1R1LRW8-F1
#
_entry.id   AF-A0A1R1LRW8-F1
#
_cell.length_a   1.000
_cell.length_b   1.000
_cell.length_c   1.000
_cell.angle_alpha   90.00
_cell.angle_beta   90.00
_cell.angle_gamma   90.00
#
_symmetry.space_group_name_H-M   'P 1'
#
loop_
_entity.id
_entity.type
_entity.pdbx_description
1 polymer ?
#
loop_
_entity_poly.entity_id
_entity_poly.type
_entity_poly.pdbx_seq_one_letter_code
_entity_poly.pdbx_strand_id
1 'polypeptide(L)'
;MITSIAEAKQTKAVCVRQGSPQVNSLKQQGFNNIRTASSYKACWDMLFEGQVTLTTLAIELMPTLLDLARKTTAEITTTGVKLHENLAYLAFSNNTPDSVIKAWQAALEEIRSSGTHHSLIHHYYCQQDCF
;
A
#
# COMPACT_ATOMS: atom_id res chain seq x y z
N MET A 1 -5.79 -20.90 -1.20
CA MET A 1 -5.46 -19.52 -0.80
C MET A 1 -3.95 -19.36 -0.84
N ILE A 2 -3.46 -18.16 -1.17
CA ILE A 2 -2.02 -17.84 -1.18
C ILE A 2 -1.67 -17.24 0.17
N THR A 3 -0.68 -17.82 0.85
CA THR A 3 -0.38 -17.53 2.27
C THR A 3 1.08 -17.14 2.52
N SER A 4 1.94 -17.22 1.51
CA SER A 4 3.35 -16.88 1.64
C SER A 4 3.91 -16.18 0.40
N ILE A 5 5.04 -15.49 0.59
CA ILE A 5 5.82 -14.91 -0.53
C ILE A 5 6.29 -16.02 -1.49
N ALA A 6 6.64 -17.19 -0.98
CA ALA A 6 7.08 -18.32 -1.80
C ALA A 6 5.96 -18.78 -2.74
N GLU A 7 4.73 -18.91 -2.25
CA GLU A 7 3.56 -19.24 -3.07
C GLU A 7 3.24 -18.13 -4.09
N ALA A 8 3.31 -16.85 -3.67
CA ALA A 8 3.05 -15.72 -4.56
C ALA A 8 3.97 -15.71 -5.79
N LYS A 9 5.24 -16.10 -5.64
CA LYS A 9 6.21 -16.24 -6.74
C LYS A 9 5.84 -17.34 -7.74
N GLN A 10 5.09 -18.35 -7.33
CA GLN A 10 4.68 -19.48 -8.19
C GLN A 10 3.36 -19.21 -8.94
N THR A 11 2.70 -18.09 -8.67
CA THR A 11 1.44 -17.74 -9.33
C THR A 11 1.66 -17.34 -10.80
N LYS A 12 0.60 -17.37 -11.61
CA LYS A 12 0.65 -17.04 -13.05
C LYS A 12 1.27 -15.66 -13.30
N ALA A 13 0.81 -14.65 -12.57
CA ALA A 13 1.35 -13.29 -12.64
C ALA A 13 0.93 -12.46 -11.43
N VAL A 14 1.82 -11.56 -11.02
CA VAL A 14 1.55 -10.50 -10.04
C VAL A 14 1.60 -9.15 -10.74
N CYS A 15 0.49 -8.41 -10.75
CA CYS A 15 0.48 -7.05 -11.28
C CYS A 15 1.05 -6.06 -10.25
N VAL A 16 1.91 -5.16 -10.72
CA VAL A 16 2.52 -4.09 -9.92
C VAL A 16 2.42 -2.79 -10.71
N ARG A 17 2.08 -1.68 -10.04
CA ARG A 17 2.06 -0.38 -10.71
C ARG A 17 3.46 0.00 -11.21
N GLN A 18 3.55 0.38 -12.48
CA GLN A 18 4.77 0.84 -13.11
C GLN A 18 5.33 2.10 -12.42
N GLY A 19 6.65 2.19 -12.32
CA GLY A 19 7.33 3.31 -11.67
C GLY A 19 7.23 3.32 -10.13
N SER A 20 6.52 2.35 -9.55
CA SER A 20 6.44 2.21 -8.10
C SER A 20 7.68 1.50 -7.54
N PRO A 21 8.19 1.87 -6.35
CA PRO A 21 9.34 1.19 -5.72
C PRO A 21 9.16 -0.32 -5.56
N GLN A 22 7.91 -0.78 -5.48
CA GLN A 22 7.54 -2.19 -5.34
C GLN A 22 8.06 -3.06 -6.49
N VAL A 23 8.15 -2.53 -7.71
CA VAL A 23 8.64 -3.30 -8.88
C VAL A 23 10.06 -3.80 -8.63
N ASN A 24 10.96 -2.91 -8.20
CA ASN A 24 12.35 -3.26 -7.96
C ASN A 24 12.51 -4.11 -6.70
N SER A 25 11.76 -3.80 -5.63
CA SER A 25 11.77 -4.60 -4.40
C SER A 25 11.36 -6.05 -4.66
N LEU A 26 10.28 -6.29 -5.40
CA LEU A 26 9.84 -7.66 -5.72
C LEU A 26 10.83 -8.40 -6.62
N LYS A 27 11.47 -7.71 -7.57
CA LYS A 27 12.56 -8.30 -8.38
C LYS A 27 13.73 -8.73 -7.50
N GLN A 28 14.17 -7.88 -6.56
CA GLN A 28 15.24 -8.19 -5.61
C GLN A 28 14.87 -9.36 -4.69
N GLN A 29 13.58 -9.49 -4.34
CA GLN A 29 13.06 -10.65 -3.61
C GLN A 29 12.96 -11.92 -4.45
N GLY A 30 13.24 -11.87 -5.76
CA GLY A 30 13.26 -13.04 -6.65
C GLY A 30 11.91 -13.35 -7.33
N PHE A 31 11.00 -12.40 -7.43
CA PHE A 31 9.81 -12.56 -8.27
C PHE A 31 10.18 -12.47 -9.76
N ASN A 32 9.85 -13.49 -10.53
CA ASN A 32 10.03 -13.55 -11.98
C ASN A 32 8.70 -13.45 -12.77
N ASN A 33 7.57 -13.41 -12.07
CA ASN A 33 6.21 -13.39 -12.61
C ASN A 33 5.54 -11.99 -12.51
N ILE A 34 6.35 -10.92 -12.50
CA ILE A 34 5.84 -9.54 -12.40
C ILE A 34 5.30 -9.07 -13.75
N ARG A 35 4.07 -8.55 -13.76
CA ARG A 35 3.52 -7.74 -14.85
C ARG A 35 3.32 -6.31 -14.36
N THR A 36 3.60 -5.33 -15.21
CA THR A 36 3.43 -3.92 -14.84
C THR A 36 2.24 -3.30 -15.55
N ALA A 37 1.50 -2.44 -14.84
CA ALA A 37 0.44 -1.60 -15.43
C ALA A 37 0.61 -0.13 -15.02
N SER A 38 -0.01 0.79 -15.76
CA SER A 38 0.15 2.24 -15.54
C SER A 38 -0.47 2.76 -14.24
N SER A 39 -1.43 2.03 -13.65
CA SER A 39 -2.15 2.44 -12.44
C SER A 39 -2.58 1.25 -11.57
N TYR A 40 -2.93 1.52 -10.30
CA TYR A 40 -3.51 0.50 -9.42
C TYR A 40 -4.87 0.01 -9.94
N LYS A 41 -5.68 0.89 -10.52
CA LYS A 41 -6.94 0.52 -11.19
C LYS A 41 -6.71 -0.44 -12.34
N ALA A 42 -5.70 -0.20 -13.19
CA ALA A 42 -5.38 -1.11 -14.28
C ALA A 42 -4.96 -2.50 -13.77
N CYS A 43 -4.16 -2.57 -12.70
CA CYS A 43 -3.85 -3.85 -12.08
C CYS A 43 -5.07 -4.54 -11.46
N TRP A 44 -6.00 -3.77 -10.88
CA TRP A 44 -7.26 -4.28 -10.36
C TRP A 44 -8.15 -4.86 -11.46
N ASP A 45 -8.28 -4.15 -12.59
CA ASP A 45 -9.03 -4.64 -13.76
C ASP A 45 -8.42 -5.93 -14.31
N MET A 46 -7.08 -6.01 -14.41
CA MET A 46 -6.39 -7.24 -14.82
C MET A 46 -6.60 -8.41 -13.86
N LEU A 47 -6.70 -8.14 -12.55
CA LEU A 47 -6.99 -9.16 -11.55
C LEU A 47 -8.43 -9.66 -11.69
N PHE A 48 -9.38 -8.73 -11.77
CA PHE A 48 -10.80 -9.02 -11.95
C PHE A 48 -11.07 -9.82 -13.23
N GLU A 49 -10.36 -9.52 -14.31
CA GLU A 49 -10.46 -10.22 -15.60
C GLU A 49 -9.67 -11.55 -15.64
N GLY A 50 -8.99 -11.95 -14.56
CA GLY A 50 -8.20 -13.18 -14.48
C GLY A 50 -6.92 -13.18 -15.33
N GLN A 51 -6.49 -12.01 -15.81
CA GLN A 51 -5.24 -11.85 -16.55
C GLN A 51 -4.02 -12.06 -15.64
N VAL A 52 -4.15 -11.69 -14.37
CA VAL A 52 -3.18 -11.92 -13.29
C VAL A 52 -3.82 -12.63 -12.11
N THR A 53 -3.02 -13.24 -11.24
CA THR A 53 -3.51 -13.93 -10.04
C THR A 53 -3.46 -13.03 -8.80
N LEU A 54 -2.54 -12.07 -8.78
CA LEU A 54 -2.32 -11.18 -7.66
C LEU A 54 -2.09 -9.74 -8.15
N THR A 55 -2.38 -8.78 -7.28
CA THR A 55 -1.86 -7.41 -7.40
C THR A 55 -1.30 -6.96 -6.06
N THR A 56 -0.35 -6.03 -6.08
CA THR A 56 0.10 -5.35 -4.87
C THR A 56 -0.75 -4.11 -4.60
N LEU A 57 -1.17 -3.92 -3.37
CA LEU A 57 -1.87 -2.72 -2.93
C LEU A 57 -1.49 -2.40 -1.48
N ALA A 58 -1.26 -1.13 -1.18
CA ALA A 58 -1.19 -0.66 0.20
C ALA A 58 -2.61 -0.66 0.77
N ILE A 59 -2.83 -1.24 1.95
CA ILE A 59 -4.18 -1.50 2.46
C ILE A 59 -5.00 -0.21 2.60
N GLU A 60 -4.32 0.91 2.86
CA GLU A 60 -4.88 2.25 2.98
C GLU A 60 -5.47 2.77 1.66
N LEU A 61 -5.02 2.23 0.52
CA LEU A 61 -5.55 2.57 -0.81
C LEU A 61 -6.77 1.73 -1.19
N MET A 62 -7.15 0.73 -0.39
CA MET A 62 -8.27 -0.16 -0.71
C MET A 62 -9.58 0.63 -0.91
N PRO A 63 -10.02 1.51 0.01
CA PRO A 63 -11.31 2.20 -0.15
C PRO A 63 -11.37 3.02 -1.45
N THR A 64 -10.30 3.77 -1.76
CA THR A 64 -10.20 4.56 -3.00
C THR A 64 -10.24 3.67 -4.24
N LEU A 65 -9.57 2.52 -4.21
CA LEU A 65 -9.57 1.61 -5.35
C LEU A 65 -10.97 1.00 -5.60
N LEU A 66 -11.69 0.67 -4.52
CA LEU A 66 -13.05 0.13 -4.62
C LEU A 66 -14.03 1.15 -5.20
N ASP A 67 -13.95 2.41 -4.75
CA ASP A 67 -14.74 3.50 -5.30
C ASP A 67 -14.46 3.71 -6.81
N LEU A 68 -13.18 3.74 -7.19
CA LEU A 68 -12.74 3.90 -8.58
C LEU A 68 -13.11 2.70 -9.47
N ALA A 69 -13.14 1.50 -8.92
CA ALA A 69 -13.40 0.29 -9.69
C ALA A 69 -14.89 0.11 -10.00
N ARG A 70 -15.82 0.65 -9.19
CA ARG A 70 -17.27 0.44 -9.29
C ARG A 70 -17.67 -1.03 -9.49
N LYS A 71 -16.82 -1.96 -9.04
CA LYS A 71 -16.95 -3.42 -9.17
C LYS A 71 -16.98 -4.01 -7.77
N THR A 72 -17.86 -4.99 -7.55
CA THR A 72 -17.98 -5.65 -6.24
C THR A 72 -16.75 -6.52 -5.97
N THR A 73 -16.33 -6.60 -4.71
CA THR A 73 -15.15 -7.35 -4.24
C THR A 73 -15.41 -8.81 -3.94
N ALA A 74 -16.63 -9.31 -4.15
CA ALA A 74 -17.03 -10.64 -3.67
C ALA A 74 -16.10 -11.78 -4.14
N GLU A 75 -15.40 -11.59 -5.27
CA GLU A 75 -14.47 -12.56 -5.85
C GLU A 75 -12.98 -12.25 -5.58
N ILE A 76 -12.68 -11.08 -5.01
CA ILE A 76 -11.31 -10.62 -4.72
C ILE A 76 -11.13 -10.48 -3.22
N THR A 77 -10.21 -11.28 -2.67
CA THR A 77 -9.85 -11.22 -1.26
C THR A 77 -8.38 -10.82 -1.06
N THR A 78 -8.10 -10.22 0.09
CA THR A 78 -6.72 -10.01 0.55
C THR A 78 -6.09 -11.34 0.93
N THR A 79 -4.84 -11.56 0.53
CA THR A 79 -4.06 -12.73 0.93
C THR A 79 -3.48 -12.62 2.34
N GLY A 80 -3.44 -11.41 2.92
CA GLY A 80 -2.73 -11.12 4.16
C GLY A 80 -1.20 -11.21 4.07
N VAL A 81 -0.64 -11.57 2.90
CA VAL A 81 0.81 -11.70 2.70
C VAL A 81 1.45 -10.31 2.68
N LYS A 82 2.15 -9.96 3.77
CA LYS A 82 2.88 -8.70 3.88
C LYS A 82 4.16 -8.76 3.05
N LEU A 83 4.26 -7.90 2.02
CA LEU A 83 5.44 -7.83 1.14
C LEU A 83 6.57 -6.99 1.75
N HIS A 84 6.19 -5.95 2.50
CA HIS A 84 7.09 -5.08 3.25
C HIS A 84 6.27 -4.20 4.19
N GLU A 85 6.93 -3.61 5.17
CA GLU A 85 6.39 -2.56 6.02
C GLU A 85 7.18 -1.29 5.74
N ASN A 86 6.47 -0.19 5.48
CA ASN A 86 7.09 1.12 5.37
C ASN A 86 6.72 1.92 6.61
N LEU A 87 7.72 2.50 7.25
CA LEU A 87 7.52 3.53 8.25
C LEU A 87 7.67 4.89 7.56
N ALA A 88 6.71 5.78 7.77
CA ALA A 88 6.74 7.13 7.24
C ALA A 88 7.41 8.07 8.26
N TYR A 89 8.30 8.94 7.78
CA TYR A 89 9.01 9.92 8.59
C TYR A 89 8.98 11.29 7.92
N LEU A 90 9.02 12.35 8.73
CA LEU A 90 9.35 13.69 8.24
C LEU A 90 10.87 13.76 8.01
N ALA A 91 11.27 13.92 6.75
CA ALA A 91 12.68 14.04 6.38
C ALA A 91 13.10 15.52 6.35
N PHE A 92 14.29 15.81 6.87
CA PHE A 92 14.87 17.16 6.93
C PHE A 92 16.23 17.19 6.22
N SER A 93 16.61 18.34 5.67
CA SER A 93 17.96 18.55 5.12
C SER A 93 19.02 18.37 6.20
N ASN A 94 20.21 17.86 5.84
CA ASN A 94 21.30 17.58 6.79
C ASN A 94 21.79 18.81 7.58
N ASN A 95 21.54 20.03 7.10
CA ASN A 95 21.90 21.28 7.75
C ASN A 95 20.76 21.90 8.58
N THR A 96 19.63 21.21 8.69
CA THR A 96 18.50 21.65 9.54
C THR A 96 18.94 21.60 11.01
N PRO A 97 18.83 22.70 11.77
CA PRO A 97 19.22 22.68 13.18
C PRO A 97 18.40 21.67 13.99
N ASP A 98 19.05 20.99 14.93
CA ASP A 98 18.40 20.04 15.85
C ASP A 98 17.23 20.65 16.60
N SER A 99 17.28 21.95 16.91
CA SER A 99 16.18 22.66 17.57
C SER A 99 14.90 22.64 16.74
N VAL A 100 15.00 22.76 15.42
CA VAL A 100 13.87 22.69 14.49
C VAL A 100 13.34 21.26 14.44
N ILE A 101 14.22 20.26 14.32
CA ILE A 101 13.84 18.84 14.31
C ILE A 101 13.10 18.47 15.60
N LYS A 102 13.60 18.91 16.76
CA LYS A 102 12.95 18.70 18.07
C LYS A 102 11.59 19.36 18.17
N ALA A 103 11.42 20.56 17.61
CA ALA A 103 10.12 21.24 17.60
C ALA A 103 9.08 20.46 16.77
N TRP A 104 9.47 19.96 15.59
CA TRP A 104 8.61 19.10 14.78
C TRP A 104 8.26 17.78 15.48
N GLN A 105 9.23 17.15 16.13
CA GLN A 105 8.98 15.93 16.90
C GLN A 105 7.99 16.18 18.03
N ALA A 106 8.14 17.28 18.79
CA ALA A 106 7.24 17.62 19.88
C ALA A 106 5.81 17.87 19.38
N ALA A 107 5.65 18.62 18.28
CA ALA A 107 4.35 18.87 17.68
C ALA A 107 3.68 17.58 17.16
N LEU A 108 4.46 16.67 16.58
CA LEU A 108 3.93 15.38 16.13
C LEU A 108 3.44 14.54 17.31
N GLU A 109 4.20 14.47 18.41
CA GLU A 109 3.78 13.73 19.60
C GLU A 109 2.52 14.33 20.25
N GLU A 110 2.38 15.65 20.26
CA GLU A 110 1.16 16.32 20.73
C GLU A 110 -0.08 15.94 19.89
N ILE A 111 0.05 15.88 18.56
CA ILE A 111 -1.02 15.43 17.66
C ILE A 111 -1.38 13.96 17.92
N ARG A 112 -0.39 13.12 18.24
CA ARG A 112 -0.60 11.71 18.55
C ARG A 112 -1.28 11.51 19.90
N SER A 113 -0.91 12.27 20.93
CA SER A 113 -1.47 12.15 22.28
C SER A 113 -2.85 12.78 22.44
N SER A 114 -3.18 13.79 21.64
CA SER A 114 -4.47 14.51 21.69
C SER A 114 -5.65 13.79 21.03
N GLY A 115 -5.40 12.67 20.33
CA GLY A 115 -6.41 11.97 19.56
C GLY A 115 -6.71 12.59 18.19
N THR A 116 -6.19 13.79 17.90
CA THR A 116 -6.30 14.45 16.58
C THR A 116 -5.75 13.57 15.46
N HIS A 117 -4.65 12.85 15.71
CA HIS A 117 -4.13 11.86 14.76
C HIS A 117 -5.21 10.85 14.34
N HIS A 118 -5.96 10.30 15.30
CA HIS A 118 -7.01 9.33 15.01
C HIS A 118 -8.14 9.95 14.17
N SER A 119 -8.56 11.18 14.49
CA SER A 119 -9.58 11.90 13.71
C SER A 119 -9.13 12.15 12.26
N LEU A 120 -7.86 12.50 12.05
CA LEU A 120 -7.30 12.68 10.71
C LEU A 120 -7.27 11.36 9.93
N ILE A 121 -6.82 10.27 10.55
CA ILE A 121 -6.85 8.95 9.92
C ILE A 121 -8.27 8.57 9.54
N HIS A 122 -9.24 8.74 10.45
CA HIS A 122 -10.63 8.46 10.17
C HIS A 122 -11.15 9.29 8.99
N HIS A 123 -10.90 10.60 8.99
CA HIS A 123 -11.40 11.50 7.95
C HIS A 123 -10.86 11.16 6.54
N TYR A 124 -9.57 10.84 6.44
CA TYR A 124 -8.92 10.60 5.15
C TYR A 124 -8.97 9.13 4.69
N TYR A 125 -9.07 8.17 5.61
CA TYR A 125 -8.95 6.74 5.27
C TYR A 125 -10.17 5.89 5.65
N CYS A 126 -11.05 6.32 6.56
CA CYS A 126 -12.25 5.56 6.94
C CYS A 126 -13.53 6.15 6.35
N GLN A 127 -13.70 6.03 5.04
CA GLN A 127 -14.96 6.39 4.39
C GLN A 127 -15.95 5.23 4.23
N GLN A 128 -15.52 3.96 4.34
CA GLN A 128 -16.39 2.80 4.57
C GLN A 128 -15.64 1.75 5.38
N ASP A 129 -16.20 1.40 6.55
CA ASP A 129 -15.80 0.40 7.55
C ASP A 129 -14.30 0.37 7.96
N CYS A 130 -13.99 1.00 9.09
CA CYS A 130 -12.71 0.83 9.77
C CYS A 130 -12.65 -0.56 10.46
N PHE A 131 -11.61 -1.35 10.15
CA PHE A 131 -11.11 -2.56 10.83
C PHE A 131 -12.11 -3.52 11.49
#